data_AF-A0A359IL42-F1
#
_entry.id   AF-A0A359IL42-F1
#
_cell.length_a   1.000
_cell.length_b   1.000
_cell.length_c   1.000
_cell.angle_alpha   90.00
_cell.angle_beta   90.00
_cell.angle_gamma   90.00
#
_symmetry.space_group_name_H-M   'P 1'
#
loop_
_entity.id
_entity.type
_entity.pdbx_description
1 polymer ?
#
loop_
_entity_poly.entity_id
_entity_poly.type
_entity_poly.pdbx_seq_one_letter_code
_entity_poly.pdbx_strand_id
1 'polypeptide(L)'
;MTLTKHAKQRMSQRIITLQDIYTAVKCGTPTEAKNNLICYTHGNIYVIINPITNTVITACFIKSYTKQLEQYAKLNNIGFYAAVRQQRRSQIVS
;
A
#
# COMPACT_ATOMS: atom_id res chain seq x y z
N MET A 1 -10.13 -13.51 3.54
CA MET A 1 -9.35 -12.64 2.65
C MET A 1 -8.03 -13.33 2.33
N THR A 2 -7.74 -13.57 1.05
CA THR A 2 -6.52 -14.27 0.61
C THR A 2 -5.55 -13.29 -0.05
N LEU A 3 -4.24 -13.49 0.09
CA LEU A 3 -3.22 -12.64 -0.54
C LEU A 3 -2.54 -13.36 -1.71
N THR A 4 -2.51 -12.73 -2.89
CA THR A 4 -1.70 -13.22 -4.00
C THR A 4 -0.20 -13.12 -3.70
N LYS A 5 0.63 -13.89 -4.43
CA LYS A 5 2.10 -13.76 -4.36
C LYS A 5 2.56 -12.33 -4.63
N HIS A 6 1.93 -11.66 -5.61
CA HIS A 6 2.22 -10.27 -5.94
C HIS A 6 1.91 -9.32 -4.76
N ALA A 7 0.73 -9.45 -4.15
CA ALA A 7 0.36 -8.65 -2.98
C ALA A 7 1.36 -8.84 -1.82
N LYS A 8 1.71 -10.08 -1.48
CA LYS A 8 2.70 -10.38 -0.43
C LYS A 8 4.04 -9.72 -0.69
N GLN A 9 4.52 -9.76 -1.93
CA GLN A 9 5.78 -9.11 -2.32
C GLN A 9 5.70 -7.59 -2.17
N ARG A 10 4.62 -6.96 -2.64
CA ARG A 10 4.43 -5.50 -2.53
C ARG A 10 4.35 -5.04 -1.08
N MET A 11 3.63 -5.81 -0.26
CA MET A 11 3.51 -5.59 1.18
C MET A 11 4.87 -5.64 1.88
N SER A 12 5.64 -6.70 1.65
CA SER A 12 6.97 -6.85 2.25
C SER A 12 7.92 -5.71 1.88
N GLN A 13 7.95 -5.33 0.59
CA GLN A 13 8.77 -4.23 0.10
C GLN A 13 8.40 -2.87 0.69
N ARG A 14 7.12 -2.65 0.99
CA ARG A 14 6.58 -1.36 1.42
C ARG A 14 6.22 -1.30 2.90
N ILE A 15 6.42 -2.39 3.64
CA ILE A 15 6.03 -2.52 5.05
C ILE A 15 4.54 -2.19 5.22
N ILE A 16 3.73 -2.70 4.29
CA ILE A 16 2.27 -2.65 4.39
C ILE A 16 1.85 -3.90 5.14
N THR A 17 1.23 -3.72 6.29
CA THR A 17 0.79 -4.77 7.18
C THR A 17 -0.59 -5.29 6.77
N LEU A 18 -1.00 -6.43 7.33
CA LEU A 18 -2.38 -6.88 7.22
C LEU A 18 -3.36 -5.88 7.85
N GLN A 19 -2.97 -5.20 8.93
CA GLN A 19 -3.80 -4.18 9.56
C GLN A 19 -4.05 -3.01 8.60
N ASP A 20 -3.04 -2.53 7.89
CA ASP A 20 -3.20 -1.48 6.87
C ASP A 20 -4.21 -1.91 5.79
N ILE A 21 -4.14 -3.17 5.36
CA ILE A 21 -5.10 -3.72 4.39
C ILE A 21 -6.51 -3.73 4.96
N TYR A 22 -6.70 -4.28 6.16
CA TYR A 22 -8.02 -4.33 6.79
C TYR A 22 -8.61 -2.93 6.98
N THR A 23 -7.81 -1.97 7.46
CA THR A 23 -8.24 -0.58 7.60
C THR A 23 -8.60 0.02 6.24
N ALA A 24 -7.81 -0.22 5.20
CA ALA A 24 -8.11 0.28 3.86
C ALA A 24 -9.41 -0.30 3.30
N VAL A 25 -9.67 -1.59 3.48
CA VAL A 25 -10.91 -2.22 3.00
C VAL A 25 -12.13 -1.78 3.80
N LYS A 26 -11.99 -1.62 5.12
CA LYS A 26 -13.10 -1.28 6.01
C LYS A 26 -13.45 0.22 5.98
N CYS A 27 -12.45 1.07 5.90
CA CYS A 27 -12.58 2.52 6.07
C CYS A 27 -12.19 3.32 4.81
N GLY A 28 -11.74 2.66 3.76
CA GLY A 28 -11.32 3.31 2.52
C GLY A 28 -12.48 3.57 1.57
N THR A 29 -12.25 4.50 0.65
CA THR A 29 -13.20 4.82 -0.41
C THR A 29 -13.09 3.77 -1.52
N PRO A 30 -14.17 3.02 -1.83
CA PRO A 30 -14.17 2.08 -2.93
C PRO A 30 -14.26 2.81 -4.26
N THR A 31 -13.47 2.37 -5.23
CA THR A 31 -13.52 2.82 -6.62
C THR A 31 -13.38 1.62 -7.55
N GLU A 32 -14.09 1.63 -8.68
CA GLU A 32 -13.99 0.56 -9.65
C GLU A 32 -12.61 0.55 -10.31
N ALA A 33 -12.02 -0.64 -10.40
CA ALA A 33 -10.80 -0.91 -11.16
C ALA A 33 -11.13 -1.83 -12.34
N LYS A 34 -10.17 -1.98 -13.27
CA LYS A 34 -10.33 -2.86 -14.43
C LYS A 34 -10.66 -4.30 -14.01
N ASN A 35 -11.36 -5.03 -14.87
CA ASN A 35 -11.69 -6.44 -14.70
C ASN A 35 -12.54 -6.75 -13.44
N ASN A 36 -13.53 -5.90 -13.14
CA ASN A 36 -14.43 -6.06 -11.99
C ASN A 36 -13.71 -6.13 -10.63
N LEU A 37 -12.53 -5.52 -10.56
CA LEU A 37 -11.78 -5.38 -9.31
C LEU A 37 -12.22 -4.09 -8.61
N ILE A 38 -12.06 -4.06 -7.30
CA ILE A 38 -12.36 -2.88 -6.49
C ILE A 38 -11.07 -2.37 -5.86
N CYS A 39 -10.81 -1.07 -6.01
CA CYS A 39 -9.72 -0.39 -5.35
C CYS A 39 -10.26 0.34 -4.11
N TYR A 40 -9.75 -0.02 -2.94
CA TYR A 40 -10.02 0.66 -1.68
C TYR A 40 -8.83 1.55 -1.34
N THR A 41 -9.07 2.85 -1.16
CA THR A 41 -8.01 3.80 -0.79
C THR A 41 -8.27 4.37 0.59
N HIS A 42 -7.29 4.29 1.49
CA HIS A 42 -7.34 4.88 2.82
C HIS A 42 -5.98 5.45 3.20
N GLY A 43 -5.95 6.73 3.56
CA GLY A 43 -4.72 7.46 3.79
C GLY A 43 -3.79 7.38 2.58
N ASN A 44 -2.55 6.95 2.82
CA ASN A 44 -1.52 6.84 1.77
C ASN A 44 -1.48 5.48 1.05
N ILE A 45 -2.43 4.59 1.33
CA ILE A 45 -2.43 3.21 0.83
C ILE A 45 -3.67 2.98 -0.03
N TYR A 46 -3.49 2.26 -1.13
CA TYR A 46 -4.57 1.66 -1.89
C TYR A 46 -4.41 0.15 -1.95
N VAL A 47 -5.54 -0.56 -1.96
CA VAL A 47 -5.63 -2.01 -2.01
C VAL A 47 -6.59 -2.40 -3.13
N ILE A 48 -6.15 -3.26 -4.05
CA ILE A 48 -7.00 -3.79 -5.11
C ILE A 48 -7.43 -5.20 -4.72
N ILE A 49 -8.73 -5.44 -4.70
CA ILE A 49 -9.37 -6.70 -4.32
C ILE A 49 -10.23 -7.21 -5.46
N ASN A 50 -10.20 -8.52 -5.65
CA ASN A 50 -11.25 -9.23 -6.37
C ASN A 50 -12.40 -9.52 -5.40
N PRO A 51 -13.56 -8.86 -5.54
CA PRO A 51 -14.66 -9.00 -4.57
C PRO A 51 -15.29 -10.39 -4.59
N ILE A 52 -15.31 -11.07 -5.74
CA ILE A 52 -15.91 -12.40 -5.91
C ILE A 52 -15.14 -13.46 -5.12
N THR A 53 -13.81 -13.40 -5.17
CA THR A 53 -12.93 -14.39 -4.52
C THR A 53 -12.36 -13.89 -3.20
N ASN A 54 -12.75 -12.69 -2.75
CA ASN A 54 -12.21 -12.01 -1.58
C ASN A 54 -10.66 -12.06 -1.51
N THR A 55 -10.02 -11.81 -2.66
CA THR A 55 -8.57 -11.96 -2.85
C THR A 55 -7.91 -10.61 -3.12
N VAL A 56 -6.90 -10.27 -2.33
CA VAL A 56 -6.07 -9.07 -2.52
C VAL A 56 -5.08 -9.31 -3.65
N ILE A 57 -5.26 -8.54 -4.71
CA ILE A 57 -4.43 -8.58 -5.91
C ILE A 57 -3.15 -7.76 -5.71
N THR A 58 -3.26 -6.57 -5.11
CA THR A 58 -2.10 -5.73 -4.79
C THR A 58 -2.40 -4.77 -3.65
N ALA A 59 -1.36 -4.32 -2.96
CA ALA A 59 -1.41 -3.26 -1.96
C ALA A 59 -0.18 -2.37 -2.13
N CYS A 60 -0.40 -1.07 -2.33
CA CYS A 60 0.64 -0.12 -2.68
C CYS A 60 0.34 1.27 -2.13
N PHE A 61 1.33 2.16 -2.21
CA PHE A 61 1.15 3.56 -1.87
C PHE A 61 0.48 4.34 -3.00
N ILE A 62 -0.34 5.32 -2.64
CA ILE A 62 -0.89 6.27 -3.60
C ILE A 62 0.24 7.03 -4.30
N LYS A 63 -0.06 7.56 -5.50
CA LYS A 63 0.93 8.22 -6.36
C LYS A 63 1.60 9.42 -5.69
N SER A 64 0.84 10.23 -4.97
CA SER A 64 1.36 11.40 -4.25
C SER A 64 2.37 11.00 -3.17
N TYR A 65 2.03 10.01 -2.34
CA TYR A 65 2.94 9.51 -1.30
C TYR A 65 4.18 8.84 -1.89
N THR A 66 4.04 8.11 -3.00
CA THR A 66 5.18 7.54 -3.73
C THR A 66 6.16 8.63 -4.19
N LYS A 67 5.66 9.73 -4.76
CA LYS A 67 6.49 10.88 -5.15
C LYS A 67 7.20 11.52 -3.96
N GLN A 68 6.52 11.67 -2.82
CA GLN A 68 7.12 12.19 -1.59
C GLN A 68 8.27 11.30 -1.12
N LEU A 69 8.09 9.98 -1.15
CA LEU A 69 9.13 9.01 -0.80
C LEU A 69 10.32 9.04 -1.78
N GLU A 70 10.06 9.20 -3.08
CA GLU A 70 11.12 9.38 -4.09
C GLU A 70 11.92 10.66 -3.86
N GLN A 71 11.24 11.77 -3.54
CA GLN A 71 11.90 13.04 -3.22
C GLN A 71 12.74 12.91 -1.94
N TYR A 72 12.20 12.30 -0.89
CA TYR A 72 12.92 12.02 0.34
C TYR A 72 14.16 11.15 0.09
N ALA A 73 14.02 10.09 -0.70
CA ALA A 73 15.13 9.21 -1.08
C ALA A 73 16.26 9.98 -1.77
N LYS A 74 15.91 10.87 -2.71
CA LYS A 74 16.88 11.74 -3.41
C LYS A 74 17.57 12.71 -2.45
N LEU A 75 16.82 13.41 -1.61
CA LEU A 75 17.37 14.40 -0.68
C LEU A 75 18.34 13.79 0.34
N ASN A 76 18.11 12.53 0.74
CA ASN A 76 18.93 11.83 1.72
C ASN A 76 19.98 10.89 1.08
N ASN A 77 20.07 10.86 -0.26
CA ASN A 77 20.94 9.96 -1.01
C ASN A 77 20.81 8.48 -0.60
N ILE A 78 19.58 7.99 -0.46
CA ILE A 78 19.26 6.60 -0.10
C ILE A 78 18.36 5.95 -1.15
N GLY A 79 18.33 4.61 -1.17
CA GLY A 79 17.40 3.88 -2.04
C GLY A 79 15.93 4.02 -1.60
N PHE A 80 15.00 3.93 -2.56
CA PHE A 80 13.56 4.08 -2.31
C PHE A 80 13.04 3.19 -1.17
N TYR A 81 13.39 1.91 -1.13
CA TYR A 81 12.94 1.01 -0.06
C TYR A 81 13.59 1.32 1.30
N ALA A 82 14.76 1.97 1.33
CA ALA A 82 15.34 2.47 2.57
C ALA A 82 14.54 3.69 3.08
N ALA A 83 14.13 4.59 2.18
CA ALA A 83 13.24 5.70 2.50
C ALA A 83 11.90 5.23 3.08
N VAL A 84 11.28 4.20 2.48
CA VAL A 84 10.05 3.60 3.02
C VAL A 84 10.25 3.08 4.44
N ARG A 85 11.36 2.36 4.69
CA ARG A 85 11.68 1.84 6.03
C ARG A 85 11.83 2.94 7.07
N GLN A 86 12.50 4.03 6.73
CA GLN A 86 12.68 5.16 7.65
C GLN A 86 11.34 5.85 7.95
N GLN A 87 10.56 6.18 6.92
CA GLN A 87 9.28 6.88 7.08
C GLN A 87 8.25 6.05 7.85
N ARG A 88 8.17 4.74 7.59
CA ARG A 88 7.24 3.84 8.29
C ARG A 88 7.65 3.58 9.75
N ARG A 89 8.95 3.61 10.08
CA ARG A 89 9.40 3.53 11.48
C ARG A 89 9.01 4.78 12.26
N SER A 90 9.18 5.97 11.69
CA SER A 90 8.82 7.22 12.37
C SER A 90 7.33 7.33 12.68
N GLN A 91 6.45 6.74 11.85
CA GLN A 91 5.00 6.71 12.08
C GLN A 91 4.54 5.71 13.15
N ILE A 92 5.40 4.79 13.60
CA ILE A 92 5.07 3.82 14.65
C ILE A 92 5.43 4.37 16.05
N VAL A 93 6.28 5.40 16.11
CA VAL A 93 6.80 6.00 17.36
C VAL A 93 6.06 7.28 17.74
N SER A 94 5.08 7.70 16.94
CA SER A 94 4.19 8.85 17.17
C SER A 94 2.80 8.38 17.57
#